data_AF-A0A3N4JWR1-F1
#
_entry.id   AF-A0A3N4JWR1-F1
#
_cell.length_a   1.000
_cell.length_b   1.000
_cell.length_c   1.000
_cell.angle_alpha   90.00
_cell.angle_beta   90.00
_cell.angle_gamma   90.00
#
_symmetry.space_group_name_H-M   'P 1'
#
loop_
_entity.id
_entity.type
_entity.pdbx_description
1 polymer ?
#
loop_
_entity_poly.entity_id
_entity_poly.type
_entity_poly.pdbx_seq_one_letter_code
_entity_poly.pdbx_strand_id
1 'polypeptide(L)'
;IVSISDLHTIPLSKVHIPPGDILIVAGDLSEGRPAQLMQRLSELRTLHHTIKIIVGGNHDRALDSKCEARDAAIYNDLYERQQCRAAFREAKESGIIYLEDESAHVTIAGRTFKVFGSPKSLAASTNTAFGYSEDDDFSSWEIIPHDVDILVTHGPPAVYLSDDENGCGGLLKALWRVRPILHVFGHVHASYGATTLSYDNVQKVS
;
A
#
# COMPACT_ATOMS: atom_id res chain seq x y z
N ILE A 1 -2.05 -5.90 -15.20
CA ILE A 1 -1.76 -5.53 -13.80
C ILE A 1 -2.11 -6.73 -12.95
N VAL A 2 -1.20 -7.12 -12.05
CA VAL A 2 -1.39 -8.16 -11.03
C VAL A 2 -1.36 -7.47 -9.68
N SER A 3 -2.31 -7.79 -8.80
CA SER A 3 -2.44 -7.13 -7.50
C SER A 3 -2.45 -8.18 -6.38
N ILE A 4 -1.64 -7.96 -5.36
CA ILE A 4 -1.59 -8.76 -4.14
C ILE A 4 -1.46 -7.82 -2.93
N SER A 5 -1.71 -8.34 -1.75
CA SER A 5 -1.56 -7.64 -0.47
C SER A 5 -1.45 -8.65 0.65
N ASP A 6 -1.13 -8.21 1.87
CA ASP A 6 -1.31 -8.97 3.10
C ASP A 6 -0.54 -10.30 3.08
N LEU A 7 0.73 -10.21 2.66
CA LEU A 7 1.62 -11.35 2.58
C LEU A 7 2.03 -11.85 3.97
N HIS A 8 2.16 -10.96 4.95
CA HIS A 8 2.52 -11.32 6.33
C HIS A 8 3.72 -12.29 6.35
N THR A 9 3.55 -13.45 6.97
CA THR A 9 4.53 -14.53 7.06
C THR A 9 4.62 -15.42 5.81
N ILE A 10 3.71 -15.30 4.83
CA ILE A 10 3.64 -16.16 3.64
C ILE A 10 4.75 -15.78 2.66
N PRO A 11 5.75 -16.65 2.38
CA PRO A 11 6.80 -16.36 1.40
C PRO A 11 6.24 -16.17 -0.01
N LEU A 12 6.82 -15.28 -0.82
CA LEU A 12 6.33 -15.00 -2.18
C LEU A 12 6.39 -16.25 -3.07
N SER A 13 7.35 -17.16 -2.80
CA SER A 13 7.48 -18.44 -3.50
C SER A 13 6.27 -19.37 -3.33
N LYS A 14 5.42 -19.14 -2.32
CA LYS A 14 4.18 -19.88 -2.09
C LYS A 14 2.94 -19.17 -2.64
N VAL A 15 3.08 -17.95 -3.14
CA VAL A 15 1.98 -17.19 -3.74
C VAL A 15 2.00 -17.40 -5.25
N HIS A 16 0.88 -17.82 -5.82
CA HIS A 16 0.76 -17.85 -7.26
C HIS A 16 0.65 -16.42 -7.80
N ILE A 17 1.72 -15.92 -8.41
CA ILE A 17 1.74 -14.62 -9.06
C ILE A 17 1.75 -14.86 -10.57
N PRO A 18 0.64 -14.62 -11.28
CA PRO A 18 0.60 -14.79 -12.72
C PRO A 18 1.53 -13.78 -13.41
N PRO A 19 1.96 -14.04 -14.66
CA PRO A 19 2.69 -13.06 -15.45
C PRO A 19 1.88 -11.77 -15.66
N GLY A 20 2.56 -10.63 -15.68
CA GLY A 20 1.98 -9.34 -16.02
C GLY A 20 3.04 -8.25 -16.10
N ASP A 21 2.67 -7.10 -16.68
CA ASP A 21 3.61 -5.99 -16.86
C ASP A 21 3.84 -5.19 -15.55
N ILE A 22 2.78 -5.01 -14.76
CA ILE A 22 2.80 -4.35 -13.45
C ILE A 22 2.36 -5.35 -12.38
N LEU A 23 3.15 -5.45 -11.32
CA LEU A 23 2.73 -5.99 -10.02
C LEU A 23 2.44 -4.83 -9.06
N ILE A 24 1.36 -4.90 -8.30
CA ILE A 24 1.04 -4.00 -7.21
C ILE A 24 1.00 -4.82 -5.91
N VAL A 25 1.71 -4.37 -4.88
CA VAL A 25 1.67 -4.95 -3.53
C VAL A 25 1.13 -3.88 -2.56
N ALA A 26 -0.09 -4.08 -2.06
CA ALA A 26 -0.84 -3.08 -1.30
C ALA A 26 -0.63 -3.17 0.23
N GLY A 27 0.62 -3.36 0.65
CA GLY A 27 1.01 -3.39 2.06
C GLY A 27 1.06 -4.77 2.69
N ASP A 28 1.40 -4.78 3.97
CA ASP A 28 1.64 -5.94 4.82
C ASP A 28 2.52 -7.00 4.15
N LEU A 29 3.69 -6.51 3.72
CA LEU A 29 4.76 -7.30 3.12
C LEU A 29 5.31 -8.34 4.09
N SER A 30 5.24 -8.09 5.38
CA SER A 30 5.88 -8.87 6.45
C SER A 30 5.25 -8.62 7.82
N GLU A 31 5.85 -9.19 8.89
CA GLU A 31 5.55 -8.83 10.29
C GLU A 31 6.43 -7.67 10.82
N GLY A 32 7.08 -6.93 9.93
CA GLY A 32 7.69 -5.64 10.26
C GLY A 32 9.13 -5.66 10.75
N ARG A 33 9.78 -6.83 10.85
CA ARG A 33 11.21 -6.90 11.17
C ARG A 33 12.05 -6.55 9.94
N PRO A 34 13.18 -5.82 10.08
CA PRO A 34 14.05 -5.49 8.95
C PRO A 34 14.47 -6.71 8.12
N ALA A 35 14.85 -7.81 8.77
CA ALA A 35 15.27 -9.03 8.08
C ALA A 35 14.16 -9.65 7.20
N GLN A 36 12.90 -9.63 7.67
CA GLN A 36 11.76 -10.14 6.91
C GLN A 36 11.48 -9.29 5.69
N LEU A 37 11.52 -7.96 5.85
CA LEU A 37 11.34 -7.01 4.76
C LEU A 37 12.47 -7.08 3.74
N MET A 38 13.71 -7.25 4.17
CA MET A 38 14.85 -7.43 3.26
C MET A 38 14.76 -8.76 2.50
N GLN A 39 14.31 -9.83 3.14
CA GLN A 39 13.99 -11.07 2.45
C GLN A 39 12.89 -10.85 1.42
N ARG A 40 11.81 -10.15 1.79
CA ARG A 40 10.71 -9.84 0.86
C ARG A 40 11.18 -9.03 -0.34
N LEU A 41 12.01 -8.02 -0.11
CA LEU A 41 12.61 -7.21 -1.18
C LEU A 41 13.45 -8.07 -2.13
N SER A 42 14.23 -9.02 -1.59
CA SER A 42 14.99 -9.97 -2.40
C SER A 42 14.08 -10.86 -3.25
N GLU A 43 12.99 -11.39 -2.67
CA GLU A 43 12.00 -12.18 -3.39
C GLU A 43 11.33 -11.37 -4.52
N LEU A 44 10.93 -10.13 -4.25
CA LEU A 44 10.31 -9.22 -5.24
C LEU A 44 11.23 -8.93 -6.43
N ARG A 45 12.54 -8.80 -6.18
CA ARG A 45 13.55 -8.59 -7.24
C ARG A 45 13.61 -9.75 -8.24
N THR A 46 13.24 -10.97 -7.83
CA THR A 46 13.25 -12.15 -8.70
C THR A 46 12.05 -12.22 -9.66
N LEU A 47 11.00 -11.44 -9.42
CA LEU A 47 9.78 -11.50 -10.23
C LEU A 47 9.99 -10.82 -11.60
N HIS A 48 9.42 -11.42 -12.64
CA HIS A 48 9.56 -10.98 -14.04
C HIS A 48 8.75 -9.72 -14.42
N HIS A 49 7.91 -9.23 -13.52
CA HIS A 49 7.15 -8.00 -13.76
C HIS A 49 8.10 -6.83 -14.00
N THR A 50 7.84 -6.06 -15.07
CA THR A 50 8.68 -4.91 -15.45
C THR A 50 8.66 -3.83 -14.38
N ILE A 51 7.47 -3.57 -13.82
CA ILE A 51 7.26 -2.60 -12.76
C ILE A 51 6.59 -3.28 -11.57
N LYS A 52 7.11 -3.07 -10.37
CA LYS A 52 6.49 -3.45 -9.10
C LYS A 52 6.22 -2.18 -8.30
N ILE A 53 4.95 -1.88 -8.05
CA ILE A 53 4.53 -0.76 -7.21
C ILE A 53 4.23 -1.30 -5.83
N ILE A 54 4.83 -0.70 -4.80
CA ILE A 54 4.78 -1.23 -3.44
C ILE A 54 4.42 -0.10 -2.49
N VAL A 55 3.46 -0.34 -1.61
CA VAL A 55 3.26 0.45 -0.39
C VAL A 55 3.50 -0.47 0.81
N GLY A 56 3.84 0.09 1.96
CA GLY A 56 3.83 -0.65 3.23
C GLY A 56 2.40 -0.83 3.76
N GLY A 57 2.25 -1.59 4.85
CA GLY A 57 1.01 -1.66 5.62
C GLY A 57 1.25 -1.56 7.13
N ASN A 58 0.22 -1.77 7.95
CA ASN A 58 0.34 -1.59 9.40
C ASN A 58 1.26 -2.59 10.10
N HIS A 59 1.58 -3.72 9.47
CA HIS A 59 2.57 -4.65 9.97
C HIS A 59 4.00 -4.30 9.56
N ASP A 60 4.24 -3.46 8.55
CA ASP A 60 5.57 -3.18 8.00
C ASP A 60 6.36 -2.13 8.80
N ARG A 61 6.45 -2.33 10.13
CA ARG A 61 6.98 -1.36 11.11
C ARG A 61 8.40 -0.85 10.84
N ALA A 62 9.28 -1.64 10.23
CA ALA A 62 10.62 -1.13 9.88
C ALA A 62 10.60 -0.13 8.71
N LEU A 63 9.54 -0.14 7.90
CA LEU A 63 9.33 0.85 6.84
C LEU A 63 8.80 2.18 7.38
N ASP A 64 8.12 2.19 8.53
CA ASP A 64 7.61 3.41 9.16
C ASP A 64 8.68 4.08 10.05
N SER A 65 9.14 5.25 9.62
CA SER A 65 10.09 6.06 10.41
C SER A 65 9.57 6.44 11.80
N LYS A 66 8.24 6.54 12.01
CA LYS A 66 7.65 6.83 13.31
C LYS A 66 7.75 5.66 14.29
N CYS A 67 7.87 4.43 13.79
CA CYS A 67 8.08 3.25 14.61
C CYS A 67 9.54 3.10 15.08
N GLU A 68 10.49 3.82 14.47
CA GLU A 68 11.93 3.65 14.68
C GLU A 68 12.35 3.81 16.15
N ALA A 69 12.04 4.94 16.78
CA ALA A 69 12.53 5.23 18.13
C ALA A 69 12.04 4.20 19.16
N ARG A 70 10.74 3.87 19.12
CA ARG A 70 10.14 2.89 20.03
C ARG A 70 10.71 1.49 19.78
N ASP A 71 10.67 1.05 18.54
CA ASP A 71 10.98 -0.35 18.24
C ASP A 71 12.48 -0.62 18.31
N ALA A 72 13.33 0.32 17.86
CA ALA A 72 14.76 0.18 17.98
C ALA A 72 15.22 0.13 19.44
N ALA A 73 14.53 0.81 20.36
CA ALA A 73 14.80 0.68 21.79
C ALA A 73 14.48 -0.73 22.34
N ILE A 74 13.46 -1.40 21.79
CA ILE A 74 13.04 -2.74 22.20
C ILE A 74 13.95 -3.82 21.59
N TYR A 75 14.27 -3.68 20.31
CA TYR A 75 14.90 -4.73 19.51
C TYR A 75 16.37 -4.47 19.18
N ASN A 76 16.88 -3.29 19.51
CA ASN A 76 18.26 -2.85 19.22
C ASN A 76 18.64 -2.99 17.73
N ASP A 77 17.76 -2.52 16.84
CA ASP A 77 17.86 -2.71 15.38
C ASP A 77 17.73 -1.41 14.56
N LEU A 78 18.13 -0.28 15.15
CA LEU A 78 18.01 1.06 14.54
C LEU A 78 18.65 1.11 13.15
N TYR A 79 19.88 0.61 13.06
CA TYR A 79 20.67 0.65 11.83
C TYR A 79 20.01 -0.20 10.74
N GLU A 80 19.54 -1.40 11.09
CA GLU A 80 18.88 -2.31 10.17
C GLU A 80 17.56 -1.75 9.64
N ARG A 81 16.80 -1.02 10.46
CA ARG A 81 15.58 -0.31 10.01
C ARG A 81 15.90 0.77 8.98
N GLN A 82 16.92 1.57 9.25
CA GLN A 82 17.36 2.63 8.33
C GLN A 82 17.84 2.03 6.99
N GLN A 83 18.64 0.96 7.04
CA GLN A 83 19.09 0.23 5.85
C GLN A 83 17.92 -0.38 5.08
N CYS A 84 16.94 -0.96 5.79
CA CYS A 84 15.76 -1.54 5.18
C CYS A 84 14.96 -0.51 4.40
N ARG A 85 14.68 0.66 4.99
CA ARG A 85 13.96 1.75 4.29
C ARG A 85 14.72 2.25 3.07
N ALA A 86 16.02 2.52 3.22
CA ALA A 86 16.86 2.95 2.11
C ALA A 86 16.81 1.93 0.96
N ALA A 87 16.93 0.64 1.27
CA ALA A 87 16.89 -0.42 0.27
C ALA A 87 15.57 -0.46 -0.53
N PHE A 88 14.42 -0.21 0.09
CA PHE A 88 13.14 -0.11 -0.63
C PHE A 88 13.08 1.14 -1.52
N ARG A 89 13.57 2.29 -1.02
CA ARG A 89 13.61 3.56 -1.77
C ARG A 89 14.55 3.51 -2.97
N GLU A 90 15.63 2.74 -2.87
CA GLU A 90 16.68 2.63 -3.88
C GLU A 90 16.48 1.46 -4.85
N ALA A 91 15.42 0.66 -4.68
CA ALA A 91 15.17 -0.54 -5.49
C ALA A 91 14.67 -0.27 -6.94
N LYS A 92 14.65 0.99 -7.38
CA LYS A 92 14.14 1.41 -8.68
C LYS A 92 14.83 0.72 -9.86
N GLU A 93 16.13 0.47 -9.76
CA GLU A 93 16.90 -0.26 -10.79
C GLU A 93 16.42 -1.70 -10.99
N SER A 94 15.77 -2.30 -9.98
CA SER A 94 15.13 -3.61 -10.06
C SER A 94 13.65 -3.54 -10.52
N GLY A 95 13.21 -2.38 -11.00
CA GLY A 95 11.83 -2.12 -11.37
C GLY A 95 10.88 -1.95 -10.19
N ILE A 96 11.39 -1.81 -8.96
CA ILE A 96 10.58 -1.65 -7.74
C ILE A 96 10.44 -0.16 -7.41
N ILE A 97 9.20 0.29 -7.26
CA ILE A 97 8.86 1.66 -6.87
C ILE A 97 8.09 1.57 -5.55
N TYR A 98 8.76 1.91 -4.45
CA TYR A 98 8.11 2.06 -3.15
C TYR A 98 7.52 3.46 -3.02
N LEU A 99 6.24 3.55 -2.68
CA LEU A 99 5.49 4.79 -2.53
C LEU A 99 5.01 4.96 -1.09
N GLU A 100 5.19 6.16 -0.56
CA GLU A 100 4.68 6.57 0.76
C GLU A 100 4.17 8.01 0.68
N ASP A 101 2.84 8.15 0.54
CA ASP A 101 2.17 9.44 0.40
C ASP A 101 2.69 10.27 -0.79
N GLU A 102 3.00 9.61 -1.91
CA GLU A 102 3.59 10.26 -3.08
C GLU A 102 3.11 9.65 -4.40
N SER A 103 3.47 10.32 -5.50
CA SER A 103 3.17 9.85 -6.85
C SER A 103 4.40 9.44 -7.63
N ALA A 104 4.25 8.44 -8.49
CA ALA A 104 5.20 8.11 -9.54
C ALA A 104 4.50 8.00 -10.89
N HIS A 105 5.22 8.33 -11.96
CA HIS A 105 4.80 8.03 -13.32
C HIS A 105 5.41 6.70 -13.75
N VAL A 106 4.56 5.81 -14.27
CA VAL A 106 4.98 4.50 -14.77
C VAL A 106 4.59 4.40 -16.24
N THR A 107 5.54 4.00 -17.10
CA THR A 107 5.30 3.89 -18.54
C THR A 107 5.43 2.44 -18.98
N ILE A 108 4.37 1.89 -19.58
CA ILE A 108 4.35 0.52 -20.12
C ILE A 108 3.68 0.55 -21.49
N ALA A 109 4.30 -0.13 -22.45
CA ALA A 109 3.82 -0.22 -23.82
C ALA A 109 3.45 1.15 -24.44
N GLY A 110 4.21 2.20 -24.10
CA GLY A 110 4.00 3.57 -24.60
C GLY A 110 2.87 4.36 -23.92
N ARG A 111 2.22 3.80 -22.89
CA ARG A 111 1.23 4.51 -22.07
C ARG A 111 1.82 4.86 -20.71
N THR A 112 1.62 6.10 -20.27
CA THR A 112 2.06 6.57 -18.96
C THR A 112 0.86 6.69 -18.03
N PHE A 113 0.99 6.14 -16.83
CA PHE A 113 0.01 6.24 -15.76
C PHE A 113 0.63 7.00 -14.59
N LYS A 114 -0.15 7.88 -13.96
CA LYS A 114 0.18 8.46 -12.66
C LYS A 114 -0.37 7.55 -11.56
N VAL A 115 0.55 7.07 -10.72
CA VAL A 115 0.22 6.21 -9.60
C VAL A 115 0.48 6.95 -8.31
N PHE A 116 -0.51 7.03 -7.43
CA PHE A 116 -0.34 7.52 -6.06
C PHE A 116 -0.38 6.36 -5.09
N GLY A 117 0.55 6.32 -4.14
CA GLY A 117 0.65 5.25 -3.16
C GLY A 117 0.70 5.77 -1.73
N SER A 118 -0.05 5.16 -0.82
CA SER A 118 -0.02 5.45 0.62
C SER A 118 -0.12 4.17 1.46
N PRO A 119 0.76 3.96 2.46
CA PRO A 119 0.71 2.79 3.34
C PRO A 119 -0.32 2.90 4.47
N LYS A 120 -1.05 4.02 4.54
CA LYS A 120 -1.91 4.36 5.65
C LYS A 120 -3.11 3.43 5.80
N SER A 121 -3.45 3.10 7.05
CA SER A 121 -4.72 2.47 7.45
C SER A 121 -5.22 3.07 8.78
N LEU A 122 -6.51 2.88 9.07
CA LEU A 122 -7.08 3.29 10.36
C LEU A 122 -6.36 2.57 11.51
N ALA A 123 -5.93 3.33 12.51
CA ALA A 123 -5.09 2.81 13.57
C ALA A 123 -5.88 1.97 14.59
N ALA A 124 -5.68 0.66 14.59
CA ALA A 124 -6.16 -0.21 15.68
C ALA A 124 -5.49 0.07 17.04
N SER A 125 -4.30 0.70 17.04
CA SER A 125 -3.60 1.13 18.26
C SER A 125 -2.53 2.18 17.96
N THR A 126 -1.95 2.78 19.01
CA THR A 126 -0.75 3.65 18.89
C THR A 126 0.50 2.93 18.38
N ASN A 127 0.45 1.60 18.30
CA ASN A 127 1.52 0.77 17.78
C ASN A 127 1.38 0.43 16.30
N THR A 128 0.26 0.74 15.66
CA THR A 128 0.02 0.50 14.23
C THR A 128 0.99 1.33 13.39
N ALA A 129 1.78 0.68 12.51
CA ALA A 129 2.62 1.41 11.56
C ALA A 129 1.74 2.17 10.56
N PHE A 130 2.13 3.38 10.17
CA PHE A 130 1.38 4.22 9.24
C PHE A 130 -0.09 4.50 9.66
N GLY A 131 -0.42 4.28 10.94
CA GLY A 131 -1.75 4.48 11.46
C GLY A 131 -2.16 5.95 11.53
N TYR A 132 -3.43 6.23 11.25
CA TYR A 132 -4.09 7.52 11.50
C TYR A 132 -5.41 7.31 12.25
N SER A 133 -5.91 8.36 12.92
CA SER A 133 -7.17 8.31 13.65
C SER A 133 -8.36 8.68 12.74
N GLU A 134 -9.59 8.30 13.12
CA GLU A 134 -10.80 8.71 12.38
C GLU A 134 -10.96 10.24 12.34
N ASP A 135 -10.51 10.94 13.37
CA ASP A 135 -10.54 12.40 13.43
C ASP A 135 -9.60 13.05 12.39
N ASP A 136 -8.55 12.33 11.98
CA ASP A 136 -7.58 12.74 10.97
C ASP A 136 -7.95 12.28 9.55
N ASP A 137 -9.05 11.54 9.39
CA ASP A 137 -9.37 10.84 8.16
C ASP A 137 -9.57 11.79 6.96
N PHE A 138 -10.20 12.95 7.17
CA PHE A 138 -10.47 13.90 6.09
C PHE A 138 -9.23 14.58 5.50
N SER A 139 -8.36 15.09 6.36
CA SER A 139 -7.15 15.82 5.93
C SER A 139 -6.11 14.86 5.35
N SER A 140 -6.10 13.61 5.82
CA SER A 140 -5.14 12.59 5.39
C SER A 140 -5.21 12.25 3.91
N TRP A 141 -6.37 12.43 3.26
CA TRP A 141 -6.58 12.06 1.86
C TRP A 141 -6.71 13.23 0.89
N GLU A 142 -6.55 14.47 1.34
CA GLU A 142 -6.43 15.64 0.45
C GLU A 142 -5.12 15.65 -0.34
N ILE A 143 -4.11 14.93 0.16
CA ILE A 143 -2.82 14.75 -0.51
C ILE A 143 -2.91 14.01 -1.85
N ILE A 144 -3.99 13.26 -2.09
CA ILE A 144 -4.18 12.50 -3.33
C ILE A 144 -4.47 13.48 -4.48
N PRO A 145 -3.59 13.55 -5.51
CA PRO A 145 -3.81 14.42 -6.66
C PRO A 145 -5.07 14.07 -7.46
N HIS A 146 -5.67 15.05 -8.13
CA HIS A 146 -6.91 14.88 -8.91
C HIS A 146 -6.75 14.08 -10.21
N ASP A 147 -5.52 13.96 -10.70
CA ASP A 147 -5.13 13.34 -11.98
C ASP A 147 -4.48 11.96 -11.79
N VAL A 148 -4.75 11.29 -10.66
CA VAL A 148 -4.26 9.94 -10.40
C VAL A 148 -5.05 8.93 -11.23
N ASP A 149 -4.33 8.14 -12.02
CA ASP A 149 -4.92 7.01 -12.76
C ASP A 149 -5.09 5.80 -11.84
N ILE A 150 -4.03 5.46 -11.08
CA ILE A 150 -4.01 4.28 -10.20
C ILE A 150 -3.77 4.75 -8.77
N LEU A 151 -4.71 4.44 -7.89
CA LEU A 151 -4.58 4.65 -6.46
C LEU A 151 -4.17 3.34 -5.79
N VAL A 152 -3.15 3.39 -4.93
CA VAL A 152 -2.74 2.25 -4.10
C VAL A 152 -2.75 2.71 -2.65
N THR A 153 -3.60 2.11 -1.82
CA THR A 153 -3.60 2.33 -0.38
C THR A 153 -3.43 1.00 0.34
N HIS A 154 -3.02 0.99 1.60
CA HIS A 154 -3.12 -0.23 2.38
C HIS A 154 -4.53 -0.44 2.92
N GLY A 155 -5.07 0.54 3.65
CA GLY A 155 -6.43 0.51 4.16
C GLY A 155 -7.50 0.69 3.07
N PRO A 156 -8.70 0.09 3.23
CA PRO A 156 -9.80 0.20 2.27
C PRO A 156 -10.61 1.49 2.45
N PRO A 157 -11.31 1.96 1.40
CA PRO A 157 -12.36 2.96 1.55
C PRO A 157 -13.56 2.35 2.29
N ALA A 158 -14.36 3.16 2.96
CA ALA A 158 -15.62 2.70 3.55
C ALA A 158 -16.56 2.12 2.47
N VAL A 159 -17.42 1.17 2.88
CA VAL A 159 -18.47 0.52 2.08
C VAL A 159 -17.97 -0.48 1.03
N TYR A 160 -16.83 -0.23 0.39
CA TYR A 160 -16.36 -1.04 -0.72
C TYR A 160 -15.29 -2.04 -0.27
N LEU A 161 -15.70 -3.30 -0.12
CA LEU A 161 -14.81 -4.40 0.27
C LEU A 161 -14.07 -4.10 1.60
N SER A 162 -14.76 -3.44 2.52
CA SER A 162 -14.31 -3.15 3.88
C SER A 162 -15.25 -3.78 4.90
N ASP A 163 -14.89 -3.73 6.18
CA ASP A 163 -15.82 -3.86 7.30
C ASP A 163 -16.09 -2.47 7.90
N ASP A 164 -16.97 -2.42 8.91
CA ASP A 164 -17.39 -1.18 9.58
C ASP A 164 -16.26 -0.55 10.43
N GLU A 165 -15.24 -1.33 10.81
CA GLU A 165 -14.17 -0.89 11.72
C GLU A 165 -12.94 -0.37 10.96
N ASN A 166 -12.73 -0.84 9.73
CA ASN A 166 -11.53 -0.56 8.95
C ASN A 166 -11.81 0.26 7.69
N GLY A 167 -13.08 0.43 7.33
CA GLY A 167 -13.53 1.23 6.20
C GLY A 167 -13.37 2.74 6.44
N CYS A 168 -12.60 3.39 5.58
CA CYS A 168 -12.27 4.82 5.73
C CYS A 168 -13.20 5.75 4.92
N GLY A 169 -13.92 6.64 5.62
CA GLY A 169 -14.88 7.58 5.02
C GLY A 169 -14.23 8.73 4.26
N GLY A 170 -13.07 9.21 4.71
CA GLY A 170 -12.26 10.22 4.04
C GLY A 170 -11.74 9.71 2.69
N LEU A 171 -11.24 8.48 2.64
CA LEU A 171 -10.76 7.82 1.42
C LEU A 171 -11.91 7.58 0.44
N LEU A 172 -13.08 7.17 0.93
CA LEU A 172 -14.28 7.08 0.09
C LEU A 172 -14.58 8.42 -0.59
N LYS A 173 -14.56 9.53 0.15
CA LYS A 173 -14.77 10.86 -0.44
C LYS A 173 -13.66 11.25 -1.42
N ALA A 174 -12.41 10.86 -1.14
CA ALA A 174 -11.31 11.07 -2.06
C ALA A 174 -11.51 10.28 -3.37
N LEU A 175 -12.03 9.05 -3.32
CA LEU A 175 -12.39 8.29 -4.52
C LEU A 175 -13.44 9.01 -5.36
N TRP A 176 -14.49 9.54 -4.75
CA TRP A 176 -15.51 10.32 -5.47
C TRP A 176 -14.98 11.60 -6.11
N ARG A 177 -13.94 12.20 -5.49
CA ARG A 177 -13.25 13.41 -5.94
C ARG A 177 -12.27 13.14 -7.09
N VAL A 178 -11.46 12.10 -6.96
CA VAL A 178 -10.32 11.79 -7.84
C VAL A 178 -10.74 10.87 -8.98
N ARG A 179 -11.58 9.88 -8.70
CA ARG A 179 -12.10 8.88 -9.65
C ARG A 179 -10.98 8.15 -10.42
N PRO A 180 -10.03 7.49 -9.72
CA PRO A 180 -9.01 6.71 -10.38
C PRO A 180 -9.63 5.57 -11.20
N ILE A 181 -8.95 5.17 -12.28
CA ILE A 181 -9.39 4.03 -13.10
C ILE A 181 -9.20 2.68 -12.38
N LEU A 182 -8.32 2.65 -11.38
CA LEU A 182 -8.06 1.49 -10.53
C LEU A 182 -7.68 1.95 -9.13
N HIS A 183 -8.30 1.35 -8.11
CA HIS A 183 -7.88 1.45 -6.72
C HIS A 183 -7.54 0.05 -6.20
N VAL A 184 -6.32 -0.14 -5.70
CA VAL A 184 -5.85 -1.39 -5.10
C VAL A 184 -5.58 -1.16 -3.61
N PHE A 185 -6.09 -2.06 -2.77
CA PHE A 185 -5.92 -2.05 -1.32
C PHE A 185 -5.98 -3.45 -0.71
N GLY A 186 -5.73 -3.56 0.59
CA GLY A 186 -5.71 -4.78 1.37
C GLY A 186 -6.34 -4.61 2.75
N HIS A 187 -5.66 -5.13 3.79
CA HIS A 187 -5.97 -4.99 5.23
C HIS A 187 -7.21 -5.76 5.71
N VAL A 188 -8.33 -5.71 4.98
CA VAL A 188 -9.56 -6.43 5.34
C VAL A 188 -9.64 -7.76 4.59
N HIS A 189 -9.03 -8.80 5.17
CA HIS A 189 -8.86 -10.11 4.52
C HIS A 189 -10.20 -10.79 4.18
N ALA A 190 -11.23 -10.57 5.00
CA ALA A 190 -12.56 -11.16 4.81
C ALA A 190 -13.28 -10.67 3.54
N SER A 191 -12.84 -9.55 2.98
CA SER A 191 -13.49 -8.87 1.85
C SER A 191 -12.68 -8.95 0.55
N TYR A 192 -11.79 -9.96 0.42
CA TYR A 192 -11.04 -10.19 -0.82
C TYR A 192 -11.97 -10.27 -2.03
N GLY A 193 -11.70 -9.44 -3.05
CA GLY A 193 -12.49 -9.42 -4.26
C GLY A 193 -12.22 -8.21 -5.14
N ALA A 194 -13.13 -7.95 -6.07
CA ALA A 194 -13.13 -6.78 -6.92
C ALA A 194 -14.55 -6.29 -7.13
N THR A 195 -14.72 -4.97 -7.21
CA THR A 195 -16.00 -4.32 -7.51
C THR A 195 -15.78 -3.15 -8.46
N THR A 196 -16.83 -2.78 -9.21
CA THR A 196 -16.78 -1.64 -10.14
C THR A 196 -17.59 -0.49 -9.56
N LEU A 197 -16.97 0.69 -9.48
CA LEU A 197 -17.65 1.93 -9.16
C LEU A 197 -18.03 2.63 -10.47
N SER A 198 -19.30 2.95 -10.62
CA SER A 198 -19.85 3.67 -11.77
C SER A 198 -19.87 5.19 -11.56
N TYR A 199 -19.65 5.64 -10.31
CA TYR A 199 -19.66 7.06 -9.92
C TYR A 199 -20.93 7.80 -10.32
N ASP A 200 -22.07 7.10 -10.29
CA ASP A 200 -23.37 7.67 -10.61
C ASP A 200 -24.10 8.21 -9.36
N ASN A 201 -25.22 8.89 -9.58
CA ASN A 201 -26.00 9.45 -8.49
C ASN A 201 -26.68 8.38 -7.63
N VAL A 202 -26.79 7.13 -8.10
CA VAL A 202 -27.41 6.03 -7.35
C VAL A 202 -26.42 5.54 -6.29
N GLN A 203 -25.17 5.32 -6.67
CA GLN A 203 -24.09 4.94 -5.75
C GLN A 203 -23.68 6.07 -4.80
N LYS A 204 -23.98 7.32 -5.14
CA LYS A 204 -23.64 8.48 -4.30
C LYS A 204 -24.55 8.62 -3.07
N VAL A 205 -25.75 8.03 -3.10
CA VAL A 205 -26.77 8.17 -2.05
C VAL A 205 -26.99 6.88 -1.23
N SER A 206 -26.39 5.77 -1.65
CA SER A 206 -26.32 4.50 -0.94
C SER A 206 -25.13 4.45 0.01
#